data_AF-A0A093CBF4-F1
#
_entry.id   AF-A0A093CBF4-F1
#
_cell.length_a   1.000
_cell.length_b   1.000
_cell.length_c   1.000
_cell.angle_alpha   90.00
_cell.angle_beta   90.00
_cell.angle_gamma   90.00
#
_symmetry.space_group_name_H-M   'P 1'
#
loop_
_entity.id
_entity.type
_entity.pdbx_description
1 polymer ?
#
loop_
_entity_poly.entity_id
_entity_poly.type
_entity_poly.pdbx_seq_one_letter_code
_entity_poly.pdbx_strand_id
1 'polypeptide(L)'
;SESAPPRKTPLICCADGIDQDTFKTCKELFRPFKKSLRKLHLPQDLPVEKKLKYTKESLTTIGDRIDLFLQQYCRASEIKHWKKTLWRFASLFSEMDAKQLQKLYKYIKNNQMDKFL
;
A
#
# COMPACT_ATOMS: atom_id res chain seq x y z
N SER A 1 -24.48 23.68 -18.16
CA SER A 1 -24.24 22.78 -17.02
C SER A 1 -22.77 22.46 -16.96
N GLU A 2 -22.08 23.07 -16.00
CA GLU A 2 -20.63 22.99 -15.82
C GLU A 2 -20.27 21.69 -15.12
N SER A 3 -19.68 20.76 -15.87
CA SER A 3 -19.13 19.52 -15.32
C SER A 3 -17.76 19.82 -14.71
N ALA A 4 -17.74 20.21 -13.44
CA ALA A 4 -16.51 20.36 -12.69
C ALA A 4 -15.74 19.02 -12.63
N PRO A 5 -14.41 18.99 -12.84
CA PRO A 5 -13.63 17.78 -12.65
C PRO A 5 -13.68 17.36 -11.18
N PRO A 6 -13.65 16.05 -10.87
CA PRO A 6 -13.68 15.58 -9.48
C PRO A 6 -12.51 16.23 -8.75
N ARG A 7 -12.82 17.06 -7.75
CA ARG A 7 -11.83 17.70 -6.89
C ARG A 7 -10.92 16.59 -6.37
N LYS A 8 -9.65 16.61 -6.75
CA LYS A 8 -8.65 15.67 -6.25
C LYS A 8 -8.51 15.93 -4.76
N THR A 9 -9.29 15.23 -3.94
CA THR A 9 -9.18 15.30 -2.49
C THR A 9 -7.72 15.02 -2.15
N PRO A 10 -7.04 15.95 -1.45
CA PRO A 10 -5.65 15.75 -1.08
C PRO A 10 -5.53 14.43 -0.30
N LEU A 11 -4.66 13.52 -0.74
CA LEU A 11 -4.45 12.22 -0.08
C LEU A 11 -4.10 12.36 1.41
N ILE A 12 -3.56 13.51 1.81
CA ILE A 12 -3.26 13.84 3.20
C ILE A 12 -4.52 13.95 4.08
N CYS A 13 -5.66 14.41 3.52
CA CYS A 13 -6.94 14.45 4.22
C CYS A 13 -7.54 13.05 4.42
N CYS A 14 -7.14 12.07 3.62
CA CYS A 14 -7.57 10.67 3.77
C CYS A 14 -6.63 9.89 4.70
N ALA A 15 -5.54 10.52 5.18
CA ALA A 15 -4.49 9.91 5.96
C ALA A 15 -4.63 10.22 7.47
N ASP A 16 -5.86 10.28 8.01
CA ASP A 16 -6.16 10.74 9.37
C ASP A 16 -5.24 10.15 10.45
N GLY A 17 -4.35 10.91 11.08
CA GLY A 17 -3.41 10.38 12.08
C GLY A 17 -2.11 9.82 11.48
N ILE A 18 -1.77 10.25 10.27
CA ILE A 18 -0.40 10.35 9.76
C ILE A 18 -0.09 11.85 9.73
N ASP A 19 0.88 12.30 10.52
CA ASP A 19 1.31 13.70 10.53
C ASP A 19 2.01 14.08 9.20
N GLN A 20 2.21 15.39 8.99
CA GLN A 20 2.71 15.93 7.73
C GLN A 20 4.11 15.44 7.37
N ASP A 21 5.00 15.30 8.36
CA ASP A 21 6.38 14.86 8.15
C ASP A 21 6.42 13.38 7.83
N THR A 22 5.68 12.57 8.59
CA THR A 22 5.50 11.15 8.30
C THR A 22 4.89 10.92 6.91
N PHE A 23 3.90 11.73 6.51
CA PHE A 23 3.31 11.67 5.18
C PHE A 23 4.34 12.00 4.08
N LYS A 24 5.24 12.95 4.33
CA LYS A 24 6.34 13.28 3.41
C LYS A 24 7.32 12.10 3.28
N THR A 25 7.74 11.49 4.39
CA THR A 25 8.61 10.31 4.39
C THR A 25 7.97 9.15 3.60
N CYS A 26 6.69 8.87 3.83
CA CYS A 26 5.95 7.85 3.09
C CYS A 26 5.95 8.15 1.58
N LYS A 27 5.67 9.39 1.18
CA LYS A 27 5.72 9.80 -0.23
C LYS A 27 7.10 9.58 -0.84
N GLU A 28 8.17 9.94 -0.15
CA GLU A 28 9.53 9.77 -0.65
C GLU A 28 9.88 8.29 -0.81
N LEU A 29 9.52 7.45 0.17
CA LEU A 29 9.74 6.00 0.11
C LEU A 29 9.02 5.35 -1.08
N PHE A 30 7.75 5.72 -1.29
CA PHE A 30 6.91 5.11 -2.31
C PHE A 30 6.94 5.83 -3.66
N ARG A 31 7.58 7.00 -3.78
CA ARG A 31 7.72 7.75 -5.03
C ARG A 31 8.19 6.87 -6.20
N PRO A 32 9.27 6.06 -6.09
CA PRO A 32 9.68 5.18 -7.18
C PRO A 32 8.68 4.04 -7.45
N PHE A 33 7.84 3.68 -6.47
CA PHE A 33 6.87 2.60 -6.54
C PHE A 33 5.44 3.07 -6.82
N LYS A 34 5.27 4.32 -7.28
CA LYS A 34 3.95 4.89 -7.60
C LYS A 34 3.15 4.05 -8.60
N LYS A 35 3.82 3.41 -9.56
CA LYS A 35 3.17 2.49 -10.52
C LYS A 35 2.63 1.25 -9.82
N SER A 36 3.40 0.65 -8.91
CA SER A 36 2.96 -0.51 -8.12
C SER A 36 1.83 -0.15 -7.17
N LEU A 37 1.87 1.02 -6.53
CA LEU A 37 0.77 1.50 -5.67
C LEU A 37 -0.54 1.63 -6.46
N ARG A 38 -0.49 2.21 -7.66
CA ARG A 38 -1.69 2.30 -8.52
C ARG A 38 -2.25 0.94 -8.93
N LYS A 39 -1.39 -0.06 -9.08
CA LYS A 39 -1.81 -1.43 -9.42
C LYS A 39 -2.44 -2.17 -8.23
N LEU A 40 -2.38 -1.65 -7.01
CA LEU A 40 -3.18 -2.16 -5.90
C LEU A 40 -4.67 -1.83 -6.08
N HIS A 41 -5.00 -0.72 -6.77
CA HIS A 41 -6.35 -0.39 -7.16
C HIS A 41 -6.65 -0.96 -8.55
N LEU A 42 -7.22 -2.17 -8.57
CA LEU A 42 -7.51 -2.89 -9.81
C LEU A 42 -8.92 -2.56 -10.33
N PRO A 43 -9.09 -2.31 -11.65
CA PRO A 43 -10.41 -2.22 -12.28
C PRO A 43 -11.29 -3.44 -11.99
N GLN A 44 -12.58 -3.22 -11.69
CA GLN A 44 -13.54 -4.31 -11.45
C GLN A 44 -13.75 -5.22 -12.67
N ASP A 45 -13.49 -4.73 -13.89
CA ASP A 45 -13.73 -5.49 -15.12
C ASP A 45 -12.61 -6.46 -15.50
N LEU A 46 -11.50 -6.51 -14.74
CA LEU A 46 -10.42 -7.46 -15.00
C LEU A 46 -10.79 -8.90 -14.57
N PRO A 47 -10.39 -9.92 -15.34
CA PRO A 47 -10.49 -11.32 -14.91
C PRO A 47 -9.80 -11.57 -13.58
N VAL A 48 -10.41 -12.40 -12.72
CA VAL A 48 -9.94 -12.69 -11.36
C VAL A 48 -8.48 -13.17 -11.33
N GLU A 49 -8.10 -14.06 -12.26
CA GLU A 49 -6.72 -14.57 -12.35
C GLU A 49 -5.69 -13.46 -12.63
N LYS A 50 -6.02 -12.54 -13.55
CA LYS A 50 -5.15 -11.41 -13.89
C LYS A 50 -5.07 -10.43 -12.71
N LYS A 51 -6.19 -10.19 -12.02
CA LYS A 51 -6.22 -9.36 -10.81
C LYS A 51 -5.29 -9.93 -9.75
N LEU A 52 -5.41 -11.23 -9.43
CA LEU A 52 -4.57 -11.89 -8.44
C LEU A 52 -3.09 -11.81 -8.79
N LYS A 53 -2.73 -12.05 -10.05
CA LYS A 53 -1.35 -11.90 -10.52
C LYS A 53 -0.81 -10.48 -10.30
N TYR A 54 -1.57 -9.46 -10.70
CA TYR A 54 -1.14 -8.07 -10.55
C TYR A 54 -1.07 -7.61 -9.10
N THR A 55 -2.05 -8.02 -8.27
CA THR A 55 -2.01 -7.77 -6.83
C THR A 55 -0.78 -8.43 -6.22
N LYS A 56 -0.51 -9.70 -6.55
CA LYS A 56 0.66 -10.43 -6.03
C LYS A 56 1.95 -9.71 -6.35
N GLU A 57 2.20 -9.39 -7.62
CA GLU A 57 3.43 -8.69 -8.05
C GLU A 57 3.58 -7.32 -7.40
N SER A 58 2.51 -6.52 -7.38
CA SER A 58 2.54 -5.15 -6.87
C SER A 58 2.68 -5.12 -5.35
N LEU A 59 1.96 -6.01 -4.64
CA LEU A 59 2.01 -6.10 -3.19
C LEU A 59 3.33 -6.68 -2.69
N THR A 60 3.93 -7.63 -3.42
CA THR A 60 5.28 -8.13 -3.12
C THR A 60 6.28 -6.98 -3.20
N THR A 61 6.29 -6.25 -4.31
CA THR A 61 7.20 -5.11 -4.51
C THR A 61 7.09 -4.05 -3.40
N ILE A 62 5.86 -3.70 -3.02
CA ILE A 62 5.59 -2.71 -1.98
C ILE A 62 5.96 -3.25 -0.60
N GLY A 63 5.57 -4.49 -0.28
CA GLY A 63 5.85 -5.13 0.99
C GLY A 63 7.35 -5.32 1.23
N ASP A 64 8.09 -5.75 0.22
CA ASP A 64 9.55 -5.89 0.28
C ASP A 64 10.23 -4.54 0.53
N ARG A 65 9.75 -3.48 -0.13
CA ARG A 65 10.28 -2.13 0.11
C ARG A 65 10.02 -1.64 1.53
N ILE A 66 8.85 -1.95 2.09
CA ILE A 66 8.51 -1.65 3.49
C ILE A 66 9.45 -2.42 4.42
N ASP A 67 9.59 -3.73 4.23
CA ASP A 67 10.47 -4.58 5.06
C ASP A 67 11.92 -4.07 5.01
N LEU A 68 12.43 -3.76 3.82
CA LEU A 68 13.78 -3.19 3.65
C LEU A 68 13.94 -1.84 4.38
N PHE A 69 12.95 -0.96 4.28
CA PHE A 69 12.99 0.33 4.98
C PHE A 69 13.04 0.15 6.49
N LEU A 70 12.20 -0.74 7.03
CA LEU A 70 12.16 -1.05 8.46
C LEU A 70 13.49 -1.66 8.94
N GLN A 71 14.13 -2.47 8.11
CA GLN A 71 15.43 -3.08 8.44
C GLN A 71 16.59 -2.10 8.39
N GLN A 72 16.60 -1.17 7.43
CA GLN A 72 17.74 -0.28 7.17
C GLN A 72 17.67 1.04 7.94
N TYR A 73 16.48 1.57 8.19
CA TYR A 73 16.29 2.94 8.67
C TYR A 73 15.57 3.05 10.01
N CYS A 74 14.96 1.98 10.53
CA CYS A 74 14.21 2.02 11.79
C CYS A 74 14.92 1.27 12.90
N ARG A 75 14.87 1.83 14.12
CA ARG A 75 15.27 1.11 15.33
C ARG A 75 14.20 0.10 15.73
N ALA A 76 14.56 -0.93 16.49
CA ALA A 76 13.63 -1.96 16.95
C ALA A 76 12.37 -1.40 17.65
N SER A 77 12.51 -0.31 18.41
CA SER A 77 11.40 0.39 19.07
C SER A 77 10.45 1.08 18.08
N GLU A 78 10.93 1.48 16.91
CA GLU A 78 10.19 2.26 15.92
C GLU A 78 9.55 1.36 14.84
N ILE A 79 10.06 0.15 14.63
CA ILE A 79 9.58 -0.79 13.60
C ILE A 79 8.07 -0.98 13.67
N LYS A 80 7.51 -1.16 14.88
CA LYS A 80 6.06 -1.37 15.05
C LYS A 80 5.24 -0.17 14.57
N HIS A 81 5.70 1.05 14.89
CA HIS A 81 5.06 2.28 14.48
C HIS A 81 5.16 2.47 12.96
N TRP A 82 6.38 2.46 12.41
CA TRP A 82 6.60 2.66 10.98
C TRP A 82 5.92 1.60 10.12
N LYS A 83 5.91 0.34 10.56
CA LYS A 83 5.18 -0.72 9.85
C LYS A 83 3.69 -0.37 9.76
N LYS A 84 3.05 0.00 10.87
CA LYS A 84 1.63 0.39 10.87
C LYS A 84 1.38 1.59 9.95
N THR A 85 2.23 2.60 10.04
CA THR A 85 2.14 3.83 9.26
C THR A 85 2.29 3.57 7.75
N LEU A 86 3.31 2.82 7.33
CA LEU A 86 3.60 2.55 5.93
C LEU A 86 2.49 1.72 5.27
N TRP A 87 1.99 0.69 5.97
CA TRP A 87 0.87 -0.11 5.47
C TRP A 87 -0.43 0.70 5.40
N ARG A 88 -0.64 1.63 6.34
CA ARG A 88 -1.77 2.55 6.28
C ARG A 88 -1.68 3.54 5.13
N PHE A 89 -0.47 4.04 4.85
CA PHE A 89 -0.26 4.87 3.67
C PHE A 89 -0.51 4.08 2.38
N ALA A 90 -0.02 2.84 2.29
CA ALA A 90 -0.24 1.98 1.14
C ALA A 90 -1.74 1.67 0.92
N SER A 91 -2.53 1.52 1.99
CA SER A 91 -3.98 1.30 1.88
C SER A 91 -4.74 2.48 1.29
N LEU A 92 -4.18 3.71 1.28
CA LEU A 92 -4.81 4.85 0.59
C LEU A 92 -4.92 4.64 -0.93
N PHE A 93 -4.20 3.66 -1.47
CA PHE A 93 -4.17 3.32 -2.90
C PHE A 93 -4.81 1.95 -3.19
N SER A 94 -5.56 1.39 -2.23
CA SER A 94 -6.15 0.06 -2.31
C SER A 94 -7.59 0.10 -1.78
N GLU A 95 -8.44 -0.81 -2.25
CA GLU A 95 -9.74 -1.05 -1.62
C GLU A 95 -9.61 -1.82 -0.29
N MET A 96 -8.45 -2.47 -0.09
CA MET A 96 -8.14 -3.23 1.12
C MET A 96 -7.55 -2.35 2.21
N ASP A 97 -7.92 -2.62 3.46
CA ASP A 97 -7.33 -1.95 4.61
C ASP A 97 -5.87 -2.39 4.86
N ALA A 98 -5.17 -1.63 5.70
CA ALA A 98 -3.77 -1.88 6.04
C ALA A 98 -3.51 -3.27 6.65
N LYS A 99 -4.47 -3.85 7.39
CA LYS A 99 -4.33 -5.18 8.01
C LYS A 99 -4.51 -6.28 6.97
N GLN A 100 -5.48 -6.12 6.07
CA GLN A 100 -5.73 -7.01 4.96
C GLN A 100 -4.53 -7.06 4.01
N LEU A 101 -3.96 -5.90 3.65
CA LEU A 101 -2.73 -5.83 2.83
C LEU A 101 -1.55 -6.53 3.51
N GLN A 102 -1.35 -6.30 4.81
CA GLN A 102 -0.30 -6.98 5.58
C GLN A 102 -0.49 -8.49 5.63
N LYS A 103 -1.72 -8.95 5.83
CA LYS A 103 -2.07 -10.38 5.87
C LYS A 103 -1.81 -11.02 4.51
N LEU A 104 -2.23 -10.36 3.43
CA LEU A 104 -2.03 -10.83 2.07
C LEU A 104 -0.55 -10.89 1.71
N TYR A 105 0.24 -9.87 2.05
CA TYR A 105 1.69 -9.88 1.86
C TYR A 105 2.37 -11.06 2.60
N LYS A 106 1.95 -11.34 3.84
CA LYS A 106 2.45 -12.53 4.58
C LYS A 106 2.10 -13.84 3.87
N TYR A 107 0.89 -13.96 3.32
CA TYR A 107 0.48 -15.14 2.57
C TYR A 107 1.27 -15.29 1.27
N ILE A 108 1.51 -14.19 0.54
CA ILE A 108 2.38 -14.20 -0.64
C ILE A 108 3.78 -14.71 -0.27
N LYS A 109 4.38 -14.16 0.79
CA LYS A 109 5.73 -14.51 1.24
C LYS A 109 5.85 -15.97 1.67
N ASN A 110 4.77 -16.54 2.20
CA ASN A 110 4.70 -17.93 2.64
C ASN A 110 4.19 -18.88 1.53
N ASN A 111 3.97 -18.40 0.31
CA ASN A 111 3.31 -19.14 -0.78
C ASN A 111 1.92 -19.73 -0.42
N GLN A 112 1.19 -19.09 0.50
CA GLN A 112 -0.13 -19.50 0.99
C GLN A 112 -1.28 -18.69 0.36
N MET A 113 -1.21 -18.45 -0.95
CA MET A 113 -2.20 -17.63 -1.67
C MET A 113 -3.58 -18.29 -1.79
N ASP A 114 -3.62 -19.62 -1.70
CA ASP A 114 -4.81 -20.46 -1.60
C ASP A 114 -5.70 -20.07 -0.40
N LYS A 115 -5.14 -19.56 0.69
CA LYS A 115 -5.89 -19.12 1.89
C LYS A 115 -6.64 -17.80 1.71
N PHE A 116 -6.49 -17.17 0.55
CA PHE A 116 -7.14 -15.90 0.21
C PHE A 116 -8.25 -16.05 -0.84
N LEU A 117 -8.26 -17.18 -1.58
CA LEU A 117 -9.29 -17.52 -2.56
C LEU A 117 -10.56 -18.04 -1.90
#